data_AF-A0A369LKZ8-F1
#
_entry.id   AF-A0A369LKZ8-F1
#
_cell.length_a   1.000
_cell.length_b   1.000
_cell.length_c   1.000
_cell.angle_alpha   90.00
_cell.angle_beta   90.00
_cell.angle_gamma   90.00
#
_symmetry.space_group_name_H-M   'P 1'
#
loop_
_entity.id
_entity.type
_entity.pdbx_description
1 polymer ?
#
loop_
_entity_poly.entity_id
_entity_poly.type
_entity_poly.pdbx_seq_one_letter_code
_entity_poly.pdbx_strand_id
1 'polypeptide(L)'
;MAVSSYAVRAGDGFSTAWARSLANAYACFIATHISNWEVVMKNFFAQLPYKLGALMQGRRGMDNLNVALLVTSVICMVLEILFGWRVLSWISFVLLIVCCVRCYSKNIAAREKENQKWLVASAKPKRWWNMLDTMYVNRKTTKYFRCKGCGQILSIPRGKGTMRIVCPKCKTEVMKKS
;
A
#
# COMPACT_ATOMS: atom_id res chain seq x y z
N MET A 1 -10.01 43.87 -84.49
CA MET A 1 -8.86 42.95 -84.31
C MET A 1 -9.09 42.26 -82.97
N ALA A 2 -9.86 41.20 -82.82
CA ALA A 2 -9.82 39.88 -83.46
C ALA A 2 -8.55 39.08 -83.11
N VAL A 3 -8.78 38.08 -82.24
CA VAL A 3 -8.18 36.73 -82.21
C VAL A 3 -6.92 36.47 -81.35
N SER A 4 -7.18 35.71 -80.27
CA SER A 4 -6.43 34.54 -79.75
C SER A 4 -5.02 34.71 -79.21
N SER A 5 -4.83 34.30 -77.95
CA SER A 5 -3.68 33.47 -77.58
C SER A 5 -4.00 32.56 -76.39
N TYR A 6 -4.40 31.34 -76.75
CA TYR A 6 -4.03 30.06 -76.14
C TYR A 6 -4.33 29.85 -74.65
N ALA A 7 -5.55 29.38 -74.40
CA ALA A 7 -5.79 28.35 -73.40
C ALA A 7 -4.86 27.15 -73.67
N VAL A 8 -3.73 27.09 -72.98
CA VAL A 8 -2.93 25.87 -72.88
C VAL A 8 -3.73 24.90 -72.02
N ARG A 9 -4.52 24.07 -72.71
CA ARG A 9 -4.91 22.73 -72.27
C ARG A 9 -3.62 21.98 -71.93
N ALA A 10 -3.21 22.07 -70.67
CA ALA A 10 -2.28 21.11 -70.09
C ALA A 10 -3.05 19.78 -69.98
N GLY A 11 -2.70 18.86 -70.88
CA GLY A 11 -3.18 17.48 -70.83
C GLY A 11 -2.47 16.73 -69.72
N ASP A 12 -3.07 16.67 -68.54
CA ASP A 12 -2.50 15.94 -67.39
C ASP A 12 -3.58 15.30 -66.51
N GLY A 13 -4.69 14.87 -67.13
CA GLY A 13 -5.61 13.91 -66.52
C GLY A 13 -4.97 12.55 -66.24
N PHE A 14 -3.90 12.19 -66.97
CA PHE A 14 -3.16 10.94 -66.76
C PHE A 14 -2.13 11.08 -65.61
N SER A 15 -1.33 12.15 -65.58
CA SER A 15 -0.28 12.37 -64.56
C SER A 15 -0.86 12.52 -63.14
N THR A 16 -1.98 13.25 -63.01
CA THR A 16 -2.65 13.45 -61.71
C THR A 16 -3.37 12.19 -61.21
N ALA A 17 -3.86 11.34 -62.10
CA ALA A 17 -4.55 10.09 -61.74
C ALA A 17 -3.58 9.02 -61.19
N TRP A 18 -2.38 8.89 -61.80
CA TRP A 18 -1.34 7.99 -61.29
C TRP A 18 -0.76 8.49 -59.96
N ALA A 19 -0.49 9.79 -59.83
CA ALA A 19 -0.02 10.38 -58.58
C ALA A 19 -1.04 10.21 -57.43
N ARG A 20 -2.34 10.38 -57.71
CA ARG A 20 -3.41 10.17 -56.71
C ARG A 20 -3.60 8.69 -56.36
N SER A 21 -3.41 7.79 -57.31
CA SER A 21 -3.43 6.33 -57.05
C SER A 21 -2.25 5.88 -56.20
N LEU A 22 -1.04 6.40 -56.46
CA LEU A 22 0.15 6.13 -55.64
C LEU A 22 0.02 6.72 -54.23
N ALA A 23 -0.50 7.93 -54.09
CA ALA A 23 -0.77 8.55 -52.79
C ALA A 23 -1.82 7.76 -51.98
N ASN A 24 -2.90 7.30 -52.62
CA ASN A 24 -3.92 6.46 -51.98
C ASN A 24 -3.36 5.08 -51.59
N ALA A 25 -2.51 4.47 -52.43
CA ALA A 25 -1.86 3.19 -52.12
C ALA A 25 -0.89 3.33 -50.95
N TYR A 26 -0.10 4.41 -50.90
CA TYR A 26 0.81 4.71 -49.81
C TYR A 26 0.05 5.00 -48.50
N ALA A 27 -1.03 5.78 -48.55
CA ALA A 27 -1.91 6.01 -47.41
C ALA A 27 -2.58 4.71 -46.91
N CYS A 28 -2.98 3.82 -47.81
CA CYS A 28 -3.54 2.51 -47.48
C CYS A 28 -2.49 1.59 -46.83
N PHE A 29 -1.25 1.60 -47.32
CA PHE A 29 -0.13 0.84 -46.75
C PHE A 29 0.25 1.32 -45.34
N ILE A 30 0.33 2.64 -45.14
CA ILE A 30 0.53 3.23 -43.82
C ILE A 30 -0.64 2.89 -42.90
N ALA A 31 -1.89 3.00 -43.37
CA ALA A 31 -3.06 2.66 -42.57
C ALA A 31 -3.11 1.18 -42.18
N THR A 32 -2.69 0.25 -43.05
CA THR A 32 -2.58 -1.18 -42.73
C THR A 32 -1.43 -1.47 -41.77
N HIS A 33 -0.29 -0.82 -41.90
CA HIS A 33 0.80 -0.96 -40.94
C HIS A 33 0.46 -0.37 -39.56
N ILE A 34 -0.20 0.79 -39.51
CA ILE A 34 -0.65 1.42 -38.26
C ILE A 34 -1.71 0.56 -37.57
N SER A 35 -2.72 0.09 -38.31
CA SER A 35 -3.76 -0.78 -37.75
C SER A 35 -3.21 -2.12 -37.28
N ASN A 36 -2.24 -2.71 -37.99
CA ASN A 36 -1.56 -3.93 -37.56
C ASN A 36 -0.73 -3.68 -36.28
N TRP A 37 -0.01 -2.56 -36.20
CA TRP A 37 0.72 -2.15 -34.98
C TRP A 37 -0.23 -1.95 -33.79
N GLU A 38 -1.40 -1.35 -33.98
CA GLU A 38 -2.41 -1.23 -32.93
C GLU A 38 -2.89 -2.59 -32.40
N VAL A 39 -3.14 -3.56 -33.28
CA VAL A 39 -3.61 -4.91 -32.89
C VAL A 39 -2.52 -5.65 -32.12
N VAL A 40 -1.27 -5.60 -32.58
CA VAL A 40 -0.12 -6.22 -31.89
C VAL A 40 0.08 -5.61 -30.50
N MET A 41 0.01 -4.29 -30.39
CA MET A 41 0.14 -3.60 -29.10
C MET A 41 -1.03 -3.95 -28.16
N LYS A 42 -2.28 -3.93 -28.64
CA LYS A 42 -3.46 -4.30 -27.84
C LYS A 42 -3.35 -5.73 -27.31
N ASN A 43 -2.90 -6.68 -28.13
CA ASN A 43 -2.66 -8.05 -27.71
C ASN A 43 -1.53 -8.15 -26.67
N PHE A 44 -0.41 -7.45 -26.87
CA PHE A 44 0.68 -7.43 -25.89
C PHE A 44 0.23 -6.90 -24.53
N PHE A 45 -0.47 -5.75 -24.50
CA PHE A 45 -0.98 -5.17 -23.25
C PHE A 45 -2.05 -6.03 -22.59
N ALA A 46 -2.91 -6.71 -23.35
CA ALA A 46 -3.87 -7.67 -22.82
C ALA A 46 -3.19 -8.90 -22.18
N GLN A 47 -2.00 -9.26 -22.67
CA GLN A 47 -1.23 -10.41 -22.18
C GLN A 47 -0.34 -10.11 -20.95
N LEU A 48 0.02 -8.84 -20.71
CA LEU A 48 0.82 -8.45 -19.55
C LEU A 48 0.24 -8.84 -18.18
N PRO A 49 -1.05 -8.59 -17.86
CA PRO A 49 -1.59 -8.88 -16.53
C PRO A 49 -1.58 -10.38 -16.21
N TYR A 50 -1.81 -11.27 -17.19
CA TYR A 50 -1.75 -12.71 -16.92
C TYR A 50 -0.31 -13.18 -16.69
N LYS A 51 0.67 -12.67 -17.45
CA LYS A 51 2.10 -13.02 -17.29
C LYS A 51 2.63 -12.54 -15.94
N LEU A 52 2.26 -11.31 -15.55
CA LEU A 52 2.60 -10.75 -14.24
C LEU A 52 1.92 -11.53 -13.10
N GLY A 53 0.64 -11.89 -13.28
CA GLY A 53 -0.11 -12.70 -12.32
C GLY A 53 0.52 -14.09 -12.11
N ALA A 54 0.92 -14.77 -13.19
CA ALA A 54 1.60 -16.06 -13.12
C ALA A 54 2.98 -15.97 -12.43
N LEU A 55 3.70 -14.86 -12.60
CA LEU A 55 4.96 -14.61 -11.89
C LEU A 55 4.76 -14.29 -10.39
N MET A 56 3.57 -13.86 -9.99
CA MET A 56 3.19 -13.63 -8.59
C MET A 56 2.53 -14.84 -7.92
N GLN A 57 2.12 -15.85 -8.69
CA GLN A 57 1.61 -17.11 -8.14
C GLN A 57 2.72 -17.83 -7.36
N GLY A 58 2.42 -18.18 -6.11
CA GLY A 58 3.38 -18.82 -5.21
C GLY A 58 4.29 -17.85 -4.43
N ARG A 59 4.00 -16.53 -4.43
CA ARG A 59 4.64 -15.57 -3.52
C ARG A 59 3.67 -15.16 -2.42
N ARG A 60 4.17 -15.01 -1.19
CA ARG A 60 3.41 -14.34 -0.13
C ARG A 60 3.35 -12.85 -0.44
N GLY A 61 2.14 -12.30 -0.40
CA GLY A 61 1.88 -10.88 -0.60
C GLY A 61 2.36 -10.02 0.58
N MET A 62 1.62 -8.96 0.88
CA MET A 62 1.97 -8.02 1.94
C MET A 62 1.68 -8.61 3.34
N ASP A 63 2.72 -9.08 4.04
CA ASP A 63 2.62 -9.57 5.43
C ASP A 63 2.67 -8.44 6.47
N ASN A 64 2.19 -8.68 7.70
CA ASN A 64 2.20 -7.70 8.80
C ASN A 64 3.59 -7.10 9.10
N LEU A 65 4.64 -7.90 8.98
CA LEU A 65 6.02 -7.42 9.13
C LEU A 65 6.43 -6.48 7.99
N ASN A 66 6.04 -6.78 6.74
CA ASN A 66 6.33 -5.90 5.60
C ASN A 66 5.55 -4.58 5.71
N VAL A 67 4.29 -4.64 6.15
CA VAL A 67 3.50 -3.42 6.46
C VAL A 67 4.19 -2.58 7.53
N ALA A 68 4.69 -3.21 8.61
CA ALA A 68 5.41 -2.49 9.65
C ALA A 68 6.70 -1.83 9.14
N LEU A 69 7.47 -2.53 8.30
CA LEU A 69 8.67 -1.98 7.67
C LEU A 69 8.34 -0.80 6.75
N LEU A 70 7.27 -0.91 5.96
CA LEU A 70 6.80 0.13 5.05
C LEU A 70 6.30 1.37 5.80
N VAL A 71 5.48 1.19 6.84
CA VAL A 71 5.03 2.30 7.71
C VAL A 71 6.24 2.96 8.38
N THR A 72 7.19 2.16 8.86
CA THR A 72 8.42 2.69 9.48
C THR A 72 9.24 3.51 8.49
N SER A 73 9.40 3.06 7.24
CA SER A 73 10.11 3.83 6.22
C SER A 73 9.42 5.16 5.88
N VAL A 74 8.08 5.16 5.84
CA VAL A 74 7.31 6.40 5.62
C VAL A 74 7.48 7.35 6.80
N ILE A 75 7.44 6.85 8.04
CA ILE A 75 7.68 7.67 9.23
C ILE A 75 9.09 8.27 9.21
N CYS A 76 10.12 7.48 8.89
CA CYS A 76 11.49 7.99 8.79
C CYS A 76 11.63 9.07 7.72
N MET A 77 10.94 8.93 6.58
CA MET A 77 10.90 9.96 5.53
C MET A 77 10.23 11.25 6.02
N VAL A 78 9.12 11.16 6.76
CA VAL A 78 8.46 12.34 7.34
C VAL A 78 9.34 13.01 8.41
N LEU A 79 10.01 12.20 9.24
CA LEU A 79 10.93 12.72 10.27
C LEU A 79 12.16 13.40 9.65
N GLU A 80 12.66 12.93 8.51
CA GLU A 80 13.73 13.61 7.77
C GLU A 80 13.32 15.05 7.40
N ILE A 81 12.08 15.25 6.94
CA ILE A 81 11.58 16.58 6.57
C ILE A 81 11.55 17.52 7.78
N LEU A 82 11.24 16.99 8.97
CA LEU A 82 11.14 17.79 10.19
C LEU A 82 12.51 18.09 10.84
N PHE A 83 13.42 17.11 10.86
CA PHE A 83 14.67 17.19 11.61
C PHE A 83 15.91 17.43 10.74
N GLY A 84 15.82 17.25 9.41
CA GLY A 84 16.90 17.50 8.45
C GLY A 84 18.08 16.53 8.50
N TRP A 85 17.94 15.40 9.20
CA TRP A 85 19.02 14.44 9.39
C TRP A 85 19.15 13.49 8.20
N ARG A 86 20.18 13.69 7.37
CA ARG A 86 20.51 12.84 6.19
C ARG A 86 20.64 11.35 6.51
N VAL A 87 20.94 10.97 7.75
CA VAL A 87 21.02 9.56 8.17
C VAL A 87 19.66 8.86 8.05
N LEU A 88 18.55 9.54 8.36
CA LEU A 88 17.20 8.97 8.25
C LEU A 88 16.84 8.65 6.79
N SER A 89 17.36 9.40 5.83
CA SER A 89 17.18 9.17 4.40
C SER A 89 17.75 7.82 3.98
N TRP A 90 19.00 7.55 4.37
CA TRP A 90 19.66 6.27 4.10
C TRP A 90 18.93 5.09 4.78
N ILE A 91 18.48 5.27 6.02
CA ILE A 91 17.70 4.24 6.74
C ILE A 91 16.39 3.93 5.99
N SER A 92 15.67 4.97 5.54
CA SER A 92 14.40 4.81 4.81
C SER A 92 14.61 4.05 3.50
N PHE A 93 15.68 4.37 2.77
CA PHE A 93 16.02 3.70 1.52
C PHE A 93 16.37 2.22 1.74
N VAL A 94 17.18 1.92 2.76
CA VAL A 94 17.51 0.53 3.13
C VAL A 94 16.28 -0.26 3.53
N LEU A 95 15.38 0.33 4.33
CA LEU A 95 14.12 -0.32 4.73
C LEU A 95 13.23 -0.66 3.53
N LEU A 96 13.15 0.24 2.53
CA LEU A 96 12.42 -0.03 1.29
C LEU A 96 13.05 -1.15 0.47
N ILE A 97 14.38 -1.17 0.33
CA ILE A 97 15.08 -2.27 -0.37
C ILE A 97 14.80 -3.60 0.33
N VAL A 98 14.88 -3.63 1.66
CA VAL A 98 14.57 -4.84 2.44
C VAL A 98 13.13 -5.28 2.21
N CYS A 99 12.17 -4.36 2.17
CA CYS A 99 10.77 -4.67 1.86
C CYS A 99 10.64 -5.33 0.47
N CYS A 100 11.28 -4.75 -0.56
CA CYS A 100 11.28 -5.29 -1.92
C CYS A 100 11.87 -6.70 -2.02
N VAL A 101 13.04 -6.91 -1.42
CA VAL A 101 13.72 -8.23 -1.40
C VAL A 101 12.86 -9.28 -0.68
N ARG A 102 12.19 -8.89 0.41
CA ARG A 102 11.28 -9.78 1.15
C ARG A 102 10.05 -10.18 0.32
N CYS A 103 9.43 -9.23 -0.39
CA CYS A 103 8.29 -9.49 -1.27
C CYS A 103 8.65 -10.43 -2.44
N TYR A 104 9.90 -10.39 -2.91
CA TYR A 104 10.34 -11.23 -4.03
C TYR A 104 10.83 -12.63 -3.60
N SER A 105 10.99 -12.88 -2.30
CA SER A 105 11.51 -14.15 -1.77
C SER A 105 10.52 -15.32 -1.98
N LYS A 106 10.98 -16.41 -2.60
CA LYS A 106 10.15 -17.62 -2.87
C LYS A 106 9.96 -18.53 -1.64
N ASN A 107 10.71 -18.32 -0.55
CA ASN A 107 10.71 -19.20 0.62
C ASN A 107 9.58 -18.86 1.61
N ILE A 108 8.35 -19.29 1.31
CA ILE A 108 7.14 -18.96 2.11
C ILE A 108 7.25 -19.43 3.57
N ALA A 109 7.69 -20.67 3.81
CA ALA A 109 7.74 -21.26 5.16
C ALA A 109 8.72 -20.54 6.09
N ALA A 110 9.86 -20.06 5.58
CA ALA A 110 10.81 -19.30 6.36
C ALA A 110 10.25 -17.92 6.74
N ARG A 111 9.57 -17.25 5.80
CA ARG A 111 8.95 -15.94 6.02
C ARG A 111 7.76 -16.01 6.98
N GLU A 112 7.04 -17.12 6.99
CA GLU A 112 5.99 -17.37 7.97
C GLU A 112 6.51 -17.42 9.40
N LYS A 113 7.62 -18.13 9.63
CA LYS A 113 8.26 -18.18 10.95
C LYS A 113 8.71 -16.79 11.40
N GLU A 114 9.26 -15.99 10.51
CA GLU A 114 9.63 -14.60 10.81
C GLU A 114 8.41 -13.73 11.16
N ASN A 115 7.32 -13.84 10.40
CA ASN A 115 6.09 -13.08 10.65
C ASN A 115 5.41 -13.52 11.97
N GLN A 116 5.41 -14.82 12.29
CA GLN A 116 4.90 -15.30 13.57
C GLN A 116 5.72 -14.75 14.75
N LYS A 117 7.06 -14.72 14.64
CA LYS A 117 7.92 -14.08 15.64
C LYS A 117 7.57 -12.60 15.79
N TRP A 118 7.34 -11.89 14.69
CA TRP A 118 6.92 -10.48 14.71
C TRP A 118 5.55 -10.29 15.39
N LEU A 119 4.57 -11.16 15.10
CA LEU A 119 3.24 -11.09 15.72
C LEU A 119 3.31 -11.32 17.23
N VAL A 120 4.11 -12.28 17.68
CA VAL A 120 4.33 -12.52 19.12
C VAL A 120 5.05 -11.34 19.78
N ALA A 121 6.06 -10.78 19.11
CA ALA A 121 6.80 -9.61 19.61
C ALA A 121 5.92 -8.36 19.71
N SER A 122 5.13 -8.07 18.66
CA SER A 122 4.23 -6.92 18.59
C SER A 122 2.97 -7.05 19.46
N ALA A 123 2.59 -8.27 19.85
CA ALA A 123 1.44 -8.48 20.73
C ALA A 123 1.64 -7.88 22.13
N LYS A 124 2.86 -7.91 22.68
CA LYS A 124 3.15 -7.35 24.01
C LYS A 124 2.91 -5.84 24.10
N PRO A 125 3.53 -4.98 23.27
CA PRO A 125 3.28 -3.56 23.31
C PRO A 125 1.82 -3.25 22.98
N LYS A 126 1.22 -3.92 21.98
CA LYS A 126 -0.18 -3.70 21.61
C LYS A 126 -1.15 -3.97 22.77
N ARG A 127 -0.93 -5.03 23.55
CA ARG A 127 -1.72 -5.32 24.76
C ARG A 127 -1.56 -4.24 25.82
N TRP A 128 -0.35 -3.73 26.02
CA TRP A 128 -0.11 -2.65 26.98
C TRP A 128 -0.78 -1.34 26.54
N TRP A 129 -0.65 -0.95 25.27
CA TRP A 129 -1.34 0.22 24.71
C TRP A 129 -2.85 0.11 24.82
N ASN A 130 -3.43 -1.04 24.46
CA ASN A 130 -4.87 -1.28 24.59
C ASN A 130 -5.34 -1.19 26.04
N MET A 131 -4.52 -1.67 27.00
CA MET A 131 -4.83 -1.55 28.41
C MET A 131 -4.86 -0.09 28.85
N LEU A 132 -3.87 0.71 28.45
CA LEU A 132 -3.81 2.14 28.75
C LEU A 132 -4.99 2.90 28.13
N ASP A 133 -5.31 2.62 26.88
CA ASP A 133 -6.44 3.24 26.19
C ASP A 133 -7.77 2.90 26.89
N THR A 134 -7.97 1.62 27.25
CA THR A 134 -9.14 1.19 28.03
C THR A 134 -9.24 1.93 29.37
N MET A 135 -8.10 2.14 30.05
CA MET A 135 -8.05 2.92 31.30
C MET A 135 -8.34 4.41 31.06
N TYR A 136 -7.88 4.98 29.94
CA TYR A 136 -8.06 6.38 29.58
C TYR A 136 -9.51 6.70 29.18
N VAL A 137 -10.15 5.81 28.42
CA VAL A 137 -11.56 5.90 28.02
C VAL A 137 -12.46 5.77 29.26
N ASN A 138 -12.22 4.76 30.10
CA ASN A 138 -13.03 4.49 31.29
C ASN A 138 -12.67 5.37 32.50
N ARG A 139 -11.89 6.44 32.31
CA ARG A 139 -11.42 7.30 33.42
C ARG A 139 -12.53 8.00 34.17
N LYS A 140 -13.68 8.25 33.53
CA LYS A 140 -14.83 8.95 34.17
C LYS A 140 -15.75 7.98 34.91
N THR A 141 -15.89 6.77 34.40
CA THR A 141 -16.85 5.76 34.89
C THR A 141 -16.25 4.82 35.93
N THR A 142 -14.94 4.54 35.86
CA THR A 142 -14.29 3.52 36.71
C THR A 142 -13.01 4.04 37.38
N LYS A 143 -12.72 3.52 38.59
CA LYS A 143 -11.41 3.59 39.25
C LYS A 143 -10.80 2.19 39.27
N TYR A 144 -9.58 2.08 38.79
CA TYR A 144 -8.79 0.86 38.87
C TYR A 144 -7.89 0.95 40.11
N PHE A 145 -7.87 -0.10 40.93
CA PHE A 145 -7.00 -0.17 42.09
C PHE A 145 -6.34 -1.56 42.18
N ARG A 146 -5.12 -1.60 42.71
CA ARG A 146 -4.42 -2.85 43.01
C ARG A 146 -4.81 -3.34 44.40
N CYS A 147 -5.17 -4.62 44.50
CA CYS A 147 -5.38 -5.29 45.78
C CYS A 147 -4.04 -5.39 46.54
N LYS A 148 -4.04 -5.12 47.85
CA LYS A 148 -2.84 -5.20 48.70
C LYS A 148 -2.34 -6.63 48.92
N GLY A 149 -3.22 -7.63 48.85
CA GLY A 149 -2.86 -9.04 49.09
C GLY A 149 -2.29 -9.74 47.85
N CYS A 150 -3.00 -9.67 46.71
CA CYS A 150 -2.66 -10.44 45.51
C CYS A 150 -2.18 -9.59 44.31
N GLY A 151 -2.17 -8.26 44.43
CA GLY A 151 -1.74 -7.35 43.37
C GLY A 151 -2.68 -7.26 42.14
N GLN A 152 -3.79 -8.01 42.12
CA GLN A 152 -4.75 -7.96 41.02
C GLN A 152 -5.39 -6.56 40.91
N ILE A 153 -5.54 -6.08 39.67
CA ILE A 153 -6.23 -4.85 39.34
C ILE A 153 -7.73 -5.11 39.34
N LEU A 154 -8.48 -4.42 40.21
CA LEU A 154 -9.93 -4.45 40.27
C LEU A 154 -10.51 -3.10 39.81
N SER A 155 -11.64 -3.14 39.12
CA SER A 155 -12.39 -1.97 38.66
C SER A 155 -13.57 -1.66 39.59
N ILE A 156 -13.71 -0.41 40.02
CA ILE A 156 -14.83 0.09 40.84
C ILE A 156 -15.54 1.20 40.06
N PRO A 157 -16.88 1.24 40.00
CA PRO A 157 -17.60 2.38 39.42
C PRO A 157 -17.42 3.66 40.26
N ARG A 158 -17.26 4.81 39.61
CA ARG A 158 -17.13 6.11 40.30
C ARG A 158 -18.48 6.63 40.80
N GLY A 159 -18.46 7.35 41.93
CA GLY A 159 -19.59 8.14 42.45
C GLY A 159 -20.48 7.46 43.49
N LYS A 160 -20.15 6.24 43.93
CA LYS A 160 -21.02 5.46 44.85
C LYS A 160 -20.68 5.56 46.34
N GLY A 161 -19.84 6.53 46.75
CA GLY A 161 -19.47 6.73 48.15
C GLY A 161 -18.47 5.70 48.69
N THR A 162 -18.56 5.35 49.97
CA THR A 162 -17.71 4.34 50.62
C THR A 162 -18.31 2.96 50.46
N MET A 163 -17.55 2.03 49.89
CA MET A 163 -18.01 0.67 49.63
C MET A 163 -16.97 -0.36 50.08
N ARG A 164 -17.45 -1.48 50.61
CA ARG A 164 -16.63 -2.64 50.98
C ARG A 164 -16.33 -3.43 49.71
N ILE A 165 -15.06 -3.50 49.33
CA ILE A 165 -14.63 -4.24 48.14
C ILE A 165 -13.94 -5.52 48.58
N VAL A 166 -14.47 -6.66 48.13
CA VAL A 166 -13.91 -7.99 48.39
C VAL A 166 -13.14 -8.44 47.16
N CYS A 167 -11.88 -8.84 47.34
CA CYS A 167 -11.09 -9.38 46.24
C CYS A 167 -11.52 -10.81 45.90
N PRO A 168 -11.79 -11.17 44.62
CA PRO A 168 -12.22 -12.52 44.27
C PRO A 168 -11.14 -13.58 44.49
N LYS A 169 -9.84 -13.20 44.47
CA LYS A 169 -8.74 -14.16 44.65
C LYS A 169 -8.34 -14.39 46.10
N CYS A 170 -8.12 -13.33 46.86
CA CYS A 170 -7.60 -13.45 48.23
C CYS A 170 -8.67 -13.20 49.30
N LYS A 171 -9.91 -12.90 48.92
CA LYS A 171 -11.04 -12.57 49.81
C LYS A 171 -10.76 -11.44 50.80
N THR A 172 -9.65 -10.73 50.64
CA THR A 172 -9.30 -9.58 51.48
C THR A 172 -10.29 -8.46 51.23
N GLU A 173 -10.83 -7.92 52.32
CA GLU A 173 -11.80 -6.86 52.30
C GLU A 173 -11.11 -5.51 52.49
N VAL A 174 -11.45 -4.54 51.65
CA VAL A 174 -10.88 -3.20 51.74
C VAL A 174 -12.01 -2.19 51.66
N MET A 175 -12.09 -1.32 52.67
CA MET A 175 -12.98 -0.17 52.67
C MET A 175 -12.29 0.95 51.89
N LYS A 176 -12.87 1.36 50.77
CA LYS A 176 -12.38 2.51 50.00
C LYS A 176 -13.51 3.42 49.58
N LYS A 177 -13.22 4.72 49.56
CA LYS A 177 -14.07 5.73 48.94
C LYS A 177 -13.86 5.71 47.43
N SER A 178 -14.97 5.68 46.70
CA SER A 178 -15.06 5.70 45.24
C SER A 178 -14.47 6.96 44.62
#